data_AF-A0A250L3S1-F1
#
_entry.id   AF-A0A250L3S1-F1
#
_cell.length_a   1.000
_cell.length_b   1.000
_cell.length_c   1.000
_cell.angle_alpha   90.00
_cell.angle_beta   90.00
_cell.angle_gamma   90.00
#
_symmetry.space_group_name_H-M   'P 1'
#
loop_
_entity.id
_entity.type
_entity.pdbx_description
1 polymer ?
#
loop_
_entity_poly.entity_id
_entity_poly.type
_entity_poly.pdbx_seq_one_letter_code
_entity_poly.pdbx_strand_id
1 'polypeptide(L)'
;MDIHGFLANVTMIPVAFGESLILPHGWTLETELYFYGVCLILFWCGALHRMLHLCLVTVGLCGLFVLPLEFRLFPAHLLSQYKTLPYHLGIMFWGACFRMAYDNPSKPLRIRPAGSGVLSRLSLTYRSAVAYVTIPVVGIALAGAITDWRNHNTFHLPISLAYMIGIATFAMLATLLKLRIRLLSWIGKISYSIYLLHSLPLFLAFWLCQRFHIVGWPLGLYMIVPLVPLIPLSWVGYRLCEAPFVKLAHTLTSRRGSRVFASGDATS
;
A
#
# COMPACT_ATOMS: atom_id res chain seq x y z
N MET A 1 -3.32 -29.43 -3.63
CA MET A 1 -3.97 -28.33 -2.89
C MET A 1 -5.35 -28.80 -2.53
N ASP A 2 -5.69 -28.75 -1.25
CA ASP A 2 -7.01 -29.12 -0.77
C ASP A 2 -8.00 -27.96 -0.99
N ILE A 3 -9.30 -28.28 -1.07
CA ILE A 3 -10.38 -27.30 -1.29
C ILE A 3 -10.34 -26.16 -0.26
N HIS A 4 -9.99 -26.48 1.00
CA HIS A 4 -9.85 -25.49 2.07
C HIS A 4 -8.73 -24.49 1.80
N GLY A 5 -7.55 -24.94 1.39
CA GLY A 5 -6.44 -24.07 1.00
C GLY A 5 -6.75 -23.20 -0.22
N PHE A 6 -7.52 -23.71 -1.18
CA PHE A 6 -7.99 -22.92 -2.32
C PHE A 6 -8.94 -21.80 -1.87
N LEU A 7 -9.96 -22.13 -1.06
CA LEU A 7 -10.91 -21.14 -0.53
C LEU A 7 -10.21 -20.08 0.35
N ALA A 8 -9.24 -20.49 1.17
CA ALA A 8 -8.45 -19.57 1.98
C ALA A 8 -7.61 -18.59 1.15
N ASN A 9 -7.12 -19.00 -0.02
CA ASN A 9 -6.41 -18.11 -0.94
C ASN A 9 -7.37 -17.18 -1.71
N VAL A 10 -8.61 -17.60 -1.97
CA VAL A 10 -9.64 -16.73 -2.58
C VAL A 10 -10.00 -15.56 -1.68
N THR A 11 -9.96 -15.73 -0.35
CA THR A 11 -10.21 -14.63 0.60
C THR A 11 -9.06 -13.64 0.72
N MET A 12 -7.91 -13.91 0.08
CA MET A 12 -6.67 -13.11 0.16
C MET A 12 -6.06 -13.03 1.56
N ILE A 13 -6.50 -13.87 2.52
CA ILE A 13 -5.92 -13.98 3.87
C ILE A 13 -5.61 -15.46 4.22
N PRO A 14 -4.89 -16.21 3.36
CA PRO A 14 -4.69 -17.64 3.58
C PRO A 14 -3.92 -17.93 4.87
N VAL A 15 -3.00 -17.05 5.26
CA VAL A 15 -2.14 -17.25 6.42
C VAL A 15 -2.93 -17.16 7.73
N ALA A 16 -3.98 -16.34 7.79
CA ALA A 16 -4.86 -16.31 8.96
C ALA A 16 -5.62 -17.63 9.15
N PHE A 17 -5.82 -18.39 8.07
CA PHE A 17 -6.39 -19.73 8.10
C PHE A 17 -5.34 -20.85 8.26
N GLY A 18 -4.07 -20.50 8.47
CA GLY A 18 -2.97 -21.47 8.60
C GLY A 18 -2.50 -22.08 7.27
N GLU A 19 -2.96 -21.55 6.14
CA GLU A 19 -2.69 -22.08 4.81
C GLU A 19 -1.54 -21.34 4.12
N SER A 20 -0.84 -22.04 3.21
CA SER A 20 0.26 -21.45 2.44
C SER A 20 -0.24 -20.54 1.30
N LEU A 21 0.54 -19.51 0.98
CA LEU A 21 0.22 -18.61 -0.13
C LEU A 21 0.48 -19.31 -1.48
N ILE A 22 -0.50 -19.27 -2.38
CA ILE A 22 -0.31 -19.73 -3.78
C ILE A 22 0.66 -18.80 -4.52
N LEU A 23 0.55 -17.49 -4.26
CA LEU A 23 1.40 -16.47 -4.87
C LEU A 23 2.50 -16.06 -3.89
N PRO A 24 3.79 -16.16 -4.24
CA PRO A 24 4.90 -15.80 -3.35
C PRO A 24 4.83 -14.36 -2.80
N HIS A 25 4.20 -13.44 -3.55
CA HIS A 25 3.99 -12.04 -3.16
C HIS A 25 2.58 -11.74 -2.63
N GLY A 26 1.74 -12.75 -2.41
CA GLY A 26 0.34 -12.55 -1.98
C GLY A 26 0.19 -11.87 -0.62
N TRP A 27 1.26 -11.81 0.19
CA TRP A 27 1.27 -11.08 1.46
C TRP A 27 1.02 -9.57 1.28
N THR A 28 1.35 -9.00 0.12
CA THR A 28 1.04 -7.57 -0.14
C THR A 28 -0.44 -7.36 -0.43
N LEU A 29 -1.12 -8.33 -1.06
CA LEU A 29 -2.57 -8.32 -1.25
C LEU A 29 -3.30 -8.43 0.09
N GLU A 30 -2.81 -9.29 0.98
CA GLU A 30 -3.31 -9.41 2.35
C GLU A 30 -3.13 -8.08 3.11
N THR A 31 -1.97 -7.45 2.99
CA THR A 31 -1.70 -6.12 3.56
C THR A 31 -2.67 -5.06 3.02
N GLU A 32 -2.96 -5.09 1.72
CA GLU A 32 -3.92 -4.19 1.09
C GLU A 32 -5.34 -4.39 1.65
N LEU A 33 -5.75 -5.63 1.88
CA LEU A 33 -7.06 -5.93 2.48
C LEU A 33 -7.17 -5.41 3.91
N TYR A 34 -6.12 -5.58 4.73
CA TYR A 34 -6.06 -4.97 6.06
C TYR A 34 -6.13 -3.44 5.99
N PHE A 35 -5.44 -2.81 5.03
CA PHE A 35 -5.50 -1.37 4.81
C PHE A 35 -6.93 -0.90 4.51
N TYR A 36 -7.67 -1.61 3.63
CA TYR A 36 -9.07 -1.28 3.36
C TYR A 36 -9.97 -1.51 4.57
N GLY A 37 -9.71 -2.54 5.38
CA GLY A 37 -10.41 -2.75 6.64
C GLY A 37 -10.26 -1.58 7.60
N VAL A 38 -9.03 -1.08 7.79
CA VAL A 38 -8.77 0.12 8.61
C VAL A 38 -9.43 1.36 8.00
N CYS A 39 -9.35 1.53 6.67
CA CYS A 39 -10.03 2.63 5.98
C CYS A 39 -11.55 2.59 6.19
N LEU A 40 -12.18 1.41 6.17
CA LEU A 40 -13.61 1.24 6.41
C LEU A 40 -14.00 1.65 7.84
N ILE A 41 -13.22 1.23 8.83
CA ILE A 41 -13.42 1.63 10.23
C ILE A 41 -13.28 3.15 10.38
N LEU A 42 -12.23 3.74 9.81
CA LEU A 42 -12.02 5.19 9.83
C LEU A 42 -13.13 5.96 9.09
N PHE A 43 -13.67 5.38 8.02
CA PHE A 43 -14.79 5.96 7.28
C PHE A 43 -16.06 5.98 8.13
N TRP A 44 -16.40 4.87 8.80
CA TRP A 44 -17.53 4.81 9.72
C TRP A 44 -17.41 5.77 10.89
N CYS A 45 -16.20 5.99 11.40
CA CYS A 45 -15.91 7.00 12.43
C CYS A 45 -15.87 8.44 11.89
N GLY A 46 -16.03 8.66 10.57
CA GLY A 46 -15.92 10.00 9.95
C GLY A 46 -14.51 10.60 10.00
N ALA A 47 -13.50 9.78 10.26
CA ALA A 47 -12.11 10.17 10.49
C ALA A 47 -11.25 10.11 9.22
N LEU A 48 -11.62 9.30 8.23
CA LEU A 48 -10.81 9.03 7.02
C LEU A 48 -10.45 10.31 6.23
N HIS A 49 -11.36 11.29 6.17
CA HIS A 49 -11.16 12.52 5.41
C HIS A 49 -10.49 13.64 6.21
N ARG A 50 -10.07 13.37 7.46
CA ARG A 50 -9.49 14.36 8.36
C ARG A 50 -7.98 14.12 8.47
N MET A 51 -7.18 15.07 7.96
CA MET A 51 -5.72 15.02 8.00
C MET A 51 -5.17 14.62 9.38
N LEU A 52 -5.69 15.24 10.46
CA LEU A 52 -5.24 14.94 11.82
C LEU A 52 -5.36 13.46 12.18
N HIS A 53 -6.46 12.80 11.80
CA HIS A 53 -6.68 11.40 12.14
C HIS A 53 -5.77 10.49 11.32
N LEU A 54 -5.54 10.81 10.05
CA LEU A 54 -4.57 10.08 9.22
C LEU A 54 -3.15 10.22 9.78
N CYS A 55 -2.76 11.41 10.24
CA CYS A 55 -1.48 11.62 10.91
C CYS A 55 -1.37 10.78 12.19
N LEU A 56 -2.40 10.81 13.04
CA LEU A 56 -2.43 10.03 14.29
C LEU A 56 -2.37 8.52 14.03
N VAL A 57 -3.13 8.02 13.06
CA VAL A 57 -3.10 6.61 12.65
C VAL A 57 -1.71 6.23 12.14
N THR A 58 -1.11 7.06 11.29
CA THR A 58 0.25 6.81 10.76
C THR A 58 1.27 6.72 11.89
N VAL A 59 1.30 7.71 12.79
CA VAL A 59 2.23 7.74 13.92
C VAL A 59 1.95 6.60 14.90
N GLY A 60 0.67 6.31 15.15
CA GLY A 60 0.25 5.20 16.01
C GLY A 60 0.69 3.84 15.47
N LEU A 61 0.59 3.61 14.16
CA LEU A 61 1.04 2.41 13.49
C LEU A 61 2.58 2.28 13.49
N CYS A 62 3.30 3.38 13.28
CA CYS A 62 4.75 3.43 13.46
C CYS A 62 5.14 3.07 14.91
N GLY A 63 4.44 3.63 15.91
CA GLY A 63 4.63 3.29 17.31
C GLY A 63 4.32 1.82 17.61
N LEU A 64 3.23 1.28 17.04
CA LEU A 64 2.86 -0.13 17.18
C LEU A 64 3.88 -1.09 16.56
N PHE A 65 4.66 -0.63 15.58
CA PHE A 65 5.79 -1.40 15.07
C PHE A 65 7.02 -1.32 15.99
N VAL A 66 7.40 -0.11 16.42
CA VAL A 66 8.62 0.13 17.19
C VAL A 66 8.53 -0.40 18.62
N LEU A 67 7.42 -0.17 19.32
CA LEU A 67 7.29 -0.54 20.73
C LEU A 67 7.46 -2.05 20.95
N PRO A 68 6.75 -2.95 20.25
CA PRO A 68 6.94 -4.39 20.44
C PRO A 68 8.31 -4.89 19.98
N LEU A 69 8.96 -4.20 19.04
CA LEU A 69 10.32 -4.50 18.60
C LEU A 69 11.34 -4.21 19.70
N GLU A 70 11.28 -3.02 20.30
CA GLU A 70 12.15 -2.59 21.40
C GLU A 70 11.95 -3.44 22.66
N PHE A 71 10.69 -3.68 23.04
CA PHE A 71 10.36 -4.49 24.21
C PHE A 71 10.47 -5.99 23.96
N ARG A 72 10.91 -6.44 22.76
CA ARG A 72 11.02 -7.85 22.35
C ARG A 72 9.76 -8.66 22.63
N LEU A 73 8.59 -8.04 22.46
CA LEU A 73 7.28 -8.64 22.76
C LEU A 73 6.80 -9.55 21.64
N PHE A 74 7.48 -9.55 20.49
CA PHE A 74 7.09 -10.38 19.36
C PHE A 74 7.34 -11.87 19.66
N PRO A 75 6.30 -12.73 19.54
CA PRO A 75 6.48 -14.17 19.66
C PRO A 75 7.47 -14.69 18.61
N ALA A 76 8.32 -15.63 19.01
CA ALA A 76 9.33 -16.22 18.11
C ALA A 76 8.71 -16.86 16.85
N HIS A 77 7.48 -17.38 16.95
CA HIS A 77 6.75 -18.03 15.88
C HIS A 77 5.96 -17.08 14.97
N LEU A 78 5.90 -15.77 15.28
CA LEU A 78 5.13 -14.84 14.46
C LEU A 78 5.84 -14.60 13.12
N LEU A 79 5.12 -14.79 12.01
CA LEU A 79 5.67 -14.58 10.67
C LEU A 79 6.17 -13.14 10.51
N SER A 80 7.30 -12.99 9.81
CA SER A 80 7.93 -11.69 9.53
C SER A 80 6.97 -10.67 8.92
N GLN A 81 6.07 -11.13 8.04
CA GLN A 81 5.07 -10.27 7.40
C GLN A 81 4.12 -9.59 8.40
N TYR A 82 3.68 -10.30 9.45
CA TYR A 82 2.81 -9.72 10.48
C TYR A 82 3.57 -8.80 11.43
N LYS A 83 4.87 -9.05 11.64
CA LYS A 83 5.74 -8.13 12.40
C LYS A 83 5.84 -6.78 11.70
N THR A 84 5.98 -6.78 10.37
CA THR A 84 6.12 -5.56 9.57
C THR A 84 4.81 -4.91 9.15
N LEU A 85 3.68 -5.63 9.26
CA LEU A 85 2.35 -5.17 8.83
C LEU A 85 1.98 -3.77 9.35
N PRO A 86 2.14 -3.43 10.66
CA PRO A 86 1.82 -2.09 11.15
C PRO A 86 2.64 -1.01 10.44
N TYR A 87 3.91 -1.29 10.15
CA TYR A 87 4.77 -0.34 9.45
C TYR A 87 4.35 -0.16 7.98
N HIS A 88 3.99 -1.24 7.28
CA HIS A 88 3.46 -1.16 5.91
C HIS A 88 2.18 -0.33 5.85
N LEU A 89 1.23 -0.58 6.76
CA LEU A 89 0.02 0.22 6.88
C LEU A 89 0.34 1.69 7.18
N GLY A 90 1.32 1.95 8.05
CA GLY A 90 1.83 3.29 8.33
C GLY A 90 2.32 4.01 7.08
N ILE A 91 3.10 3.35 6.22
CA ILE A 91 3.56 3.92 4.94
C ILE A 91 2.37 4.21 4.01
N MET A 92 1.38 3.32 3.93
CA MET A 92 0.19 3.55 3.10
C MET A 92 -0.62 4.77 3.57
N PHE A 93 -0.81 4.92 4.88
CA PHE A 93 -1.48 6.10 5.46
C PHE A 93 -0.64 7.38 5.36
N TRP A 94 0.70 7.27 5.41
CA TRP A 94 1.59 8.38 5.08
C TRP A 94 1.35 8.87 3.64
N GLY A 95 1.18 7.94 2.68
CA GLY A 95 0.82 8.26 1.30
C GLY A 95 -0.52 9.01 1.19
N ALA A 96 -1.52 8.63 2.00
CA ALA A 96 -2.80 9.35 2.08
C ALA A 96 -2.64 10.77 2.67
N CYS A 97 -1.85 10.92 3.73
CA CYS A 97 -1.49 12.23 4.28
C CYS A 97 -0.80 13.11 3.22
N PHE A 98 0.19 12.54 2.52
CA PHE A 98 0.93 13.19 1.45
C PHE A 98 0.00 13.67 0.33
N ARG A 99 -0.92 12.82 -0.12
CA ARG A 99 -1.92 13.18 -1.15
C ARG A 99 -2.78 14.35 -0.69
N MET A 100 -3.31 14.31 0.52
CA MET A 100 -4.13 15.40 1.06
C MET A 100 -3.37 16.74 1.17
N ALA A 101 -2.08 16.69 1.54
CA ALA A 101 -1.23 17.88 1.55
C ALA A 101 -0.85 18.37 0.15
N TYR A 102 -0.72 17.46 -0.82
CA TYR A 102 -0.48 17.81 -2.21
C TYR A 102 -1.69 18.53 -2.82
N ASP A 103 -2.90 18.02 -2.59
CA ASP A 103 -4.14 18.58 -3.14
C ASP A 103 -4.53 19.91 -2.45
N ASN A 104 -4.26 20.05 -1.15
CA ASN A 104 -4.63 21.23 -0.34
C ASN A 104 -3.46 21.74 0.51
N PRO A 105 -2.41 22.31 -0.12
CA PRO A 105 -1.13 22.57 0.53
C PRO A 105 -1.16 23.66 1.60
N SER A 106 -2.08 24.63 1.53
CA SER A 106 -2.16 25.77 2.45
C SER A 106 -3.28 25.63 3.50
N LYS A 107 -4.03 24.52 3.48
CA LYS A 107 -5.15 24.33 4.41
C LYS A 107 -4.62 24.21 5.84
N PRO A 108 -5.10 25.03 6.80
CA PRO A 108 -4.68 24.93 8.18
C PRO A 108 -5.29 23.68 8.83
N LEU A 109 -4.46 22.97 9.57
CA LEU A 109 -4.84 21.88 10.45
C LEU A 109 -5.52 22.48 11.69
N ARG A 110 -6.84 22.36 11.75
CA ARG A 110 -7.61 22.74 12.93
C ARG A 110 -7.50 21.65 13.98
N ILE A 111 -6.55 21.80 14.89
CA ILE A 111 -6.55 21.06 16.16
C ILE A 111 -7.56 21.79 17.05
N ARG A 112 -8.70 21.16 17.34
CA ARG A 112 -9.59 21.60 18.43
C ARG A 112 -9.18 20.83 19.68
N PRO A 113 -8.24 21.34 20.50
CA PRO A 113 -8.05 20.78 21.83
C PRO A 113 -9.30 21.05 22.67
N ALA A 114 -9.71 20.09 23.48
CA ALA A 114 -10.88 20.17 24.35
C ALA A 114 -10.71 21.11 25.57
N GLY A 115 -9.72 22.00 25.55
CA GLY A 115 -9.44 22.96 26.62
C GLY A 115 -8.90 24.27 26.03
N SER A 116 -9.58 25.37 26.33
CA SER A 116 -9.21 26.73 25.92
C SER A 116 -7.81 27.09 26.40
N GLY A 117 -6.90 27.39 25.48
CA GLY A 117 -5.56 27.86 25.81
C GLY A 117 -4.77 28.28 24.57
N VAL A 118 -3.80 29.17 24.78
CA VAL A 118 -2.93 29.88 23.83
C VAL A 118 -2.31 29.01 22.71
N LEU A 119 -2.28 27.68 22.87
CA LEU A 119 -1.87 26.68 21.88
C LEU A 119 -2.84 26.54 20.68
N SER A 120 -4.07 27.06 20.77
CA SER A 120 -5.06 27.08 19.67
C SER A 120 -4.61 27.88 18.42
N ARG A 121 -3.49 28.61 18.49
CA ARG A 121 -2.94 29.40 17.37
C ARG A 121 -1.81 28.71 16.60
N LEU A 122 -1.44 27.48 16.92
CA LEU A 122 -0.57 26.67 16.07
C LEU A 122 -1.33 26.26 14.81
N SER A 123 -1.37 27.15 13.83
CA SER A 123 -1.85 26.86 12.49
C SER A 123 -0.81 25.99 11.77
N LEU A 124 -0.79 24.70 12.10
CA LEU A 124 0.00 23.73 11.36
C LEU A 124 -0.60 23.59 9.97
N THR A 125 0.16 23.83 8.92
CA THR A 125 -0.29 23.63 7.55
C THR A 125 -0.26 22.13 7.20
N TYR A 126 -1.09 21.67 6.25
CA TYR A 126 -1.06 20.27 5.82
C TYR A 126 0.32 19.80 5.34
N ARG A 127 1.10 20.69 4.70
CA ARG A 127 2.50 20.41 4.32
C ARG A 127 3.40 20.15 5.53
N SER A 128 3.29 20.95 6.59
CA SER A 128 4.11 20.72 7.78
C SER A 128 3.63 19.49 8.55
N ALA A 129 2.33 19.23 8.61
CA ALA A 129 1.80 17.98 9.18
C ALA A 129 2.39 16.73 8.49
N VAL A 130 2.44 16.71 7.16
CA VAL A 130 3.09 15.61 6.41
C VAL A 130 4.58 15.57 6.66
N ALA A 131 5.27 16.70 6.71
CA ALA A 131 6.70 16.72 7.04
C ALA A 131 6.97 16.08 8.41
N TYR A 132 6.18 16.42 9.44
CA TYR A 132 6.30 15.82 10.77
C TYR A 132 6.01 14.32 10.78
N VAL A 133 5.00 13.86 10.05
CA VAL A 133 4.67 12.42 9.97
C VAL A 133 5.68 11.65 9.11
N THR A 134 6.38 12.32 8.20
CA THR A 134 7.46 11.70 7.42
C THR A 134 8.67 11.36 8.30
N ILE A 135 8.93 12.14 9.35
CA ILE A 135 10.05 11.91 10.28
C ILE A 135 10.01 10.50 10.91
N PRO A 136 8.94 10.04 11.58
CA PRO A 136 8.92 8.70 12.14
C PRO A 136 8.95 7.61 11.07
N VAL A 137 8.30 7.80 9.91
CA VAL A 137 8.30 6.80 8.83
C VAL A 137 9.71 6.60 8.28
N VAL A 138 10.39 7.68 7.85
CA VAL A 138 11.75 7.61 7.33
C VAL A 138 12.76 7.27 8.43
N GLY A 139 12.54 7.77 9.65
CA GLY A 139 13.37 7.50 10.81
C GLY A 139 13.44 6.02 11.15
N ILE A 140 12.30 5.30 11.08
CA ILE A 140 12.27 3.84 11.25
C ILE A 140 13.05 3.13 10.15
N ALA A 141 12.86 3.50 8.88
CA ALA A 141 13.60 2.90 7.77
C ALA A 141 15.12 3.12 7.92
N LEU A 142 15.52 4.33 8.31
CA LEU A 142 16.91 4.69 8.51
C LEU A 142 17.52 3.97 9.71
N ALA A 143 16.82 3.90 10.84
CA ALA A 143 17.26 3.17 12.02
C ALA A 143 17.40 1.66 11.73
N GLY A 144 16.48 1.10 10.96
CA GLY A 144 16.58 -0.27 10.44
C GLY A 144 17.84 -0.47 9.60
N ALA A 145 18.07 0.40 8.61
CA ALA A 145 19.25 0.34 7.75
C ALA A 145 20.57 0.47 8.53
N ILE A 146 20.65 1.38 9.50
CA ILE A 146 21.83 1.57 10.35
C ILE A 146 22.09 0.33 11.21
N THR A 147 21.03 -0.24 11.80
CA THR A 147 21.13 -1.44 12.64
C THR A 147 21.58 -2.64 11.81
N ASP A 148 20.98 -2.83 10.63
CA ASP A 148 21.32 -3.91 9.71
C ASP A 148 22.75 -3.78 9.19
N TRP A 149 23.19 -2.55 8.90
CA TRP A 149 24.57 -2.27 8.50
C TRP A 149 25.56 -2.61 9.61
N ARG A 150 25.29 -2.14 10.83
CA ARG A 150 26.15 -2.38 12.00
C ARG A 150 26.28 -3.86 12.34
N ASN A 151 25.19 -4.61 12.18
CA ASN A 151 25.14 -6.04 12.46
C ASN A 151 25.62 -6.91 11.28
N HIS A 152 26.09 -6.31 10.18
CA HIS A 152 26.50 -7.01 8.95
C HIS A 152 25.40 -7.93 8.39
N ASN A 153 24.14 -7.58 8.60
CA ASN A 153 22.98 -8.32 8.12
C ASN A 153 22.72 -8.00 6.64
N THR A 154 23.47 -8.67 5.77
CA THR A 154 23.39 -8.50 4.30
C THR A 154 22.02 -8.80 3.70
N PHE A 155 21.15 -9.53 4.43
CA PHE A 155 19.80 -9.89 3.98
C PHE A 155 18.75 -8.79 4.22
N HIS A 156 18.81 -8.08 5.35
CA HIS A 156 17.78 -7.10 5.73
C HIS A 156 18.11 -5.68 5.26
N LEU A 157 19.40 -5.40 5.06
CA LEU A 157 19.85 -4.09 4.61
C LEU A 157 19.22 -3.61 3.28
N PRO A 158 19.13 -4.44 2.22
CA PRO A 158 18.49 -4.02 0.98
C PRO A 158 17.02 -3.67 1.15
N ILE A 159 16.32 -4.34 2.07
CA ILE A 159 14.89 -4.12 2.35
C ILE A 159 14.70 -2.75 3.01
N SER A 160 15.52 -2.44 4.02
CA SER A 160 15.51 -1.14 4.71
C SER A 160 15.81 0.03 3.74
N LEU A 161 16.79 -0.16 2.85
CA LEU A 161 17.10 0.81 1.79
C LEU A 161 15.96 0.93 0.76
N ALA A 162 15.31 -0.16 0.40
CA ALA A 162 14.19 -0.15 -0.54
C ALA A 162 13.02 0.70 -0.02
N TYR A 163 12.73 0.70 1.29
CA TYR A 163 11.71 1.60 1.86
C TYR A 163 12.09 3.07 1.69
N MET A 164 13.34 3.44 2.00
CA MET A 164 13.80 4.82 1.84
C MET A 164 13.75 5.28 0.38
N ILE A 165 14.27 4.45 -0.52
CA ILE A 165 14.27 4.72 -1.96
C ILE A 165 12.83 4.83 -2.45
N GLY A 166 11.94 3.91 -2.06
CA GLY A 166 10.53 3.94 -2.44
C GLY A 166 9.82 5.23 -2.02
N ILE A 167 10.00 5.67 -0.77
CA ILE A 167 9.44 6.93 -0.25
C ILE A 167 10.00 8.14 -1.01
N ALA A 168 11.32 8.17 -1.20
CA ALA A 168 11.99 9.26 -1.90
C ALA A 168 11.57 9.35 -3.37
N THR A 169 11.56 8.23 -4.08
CA THR A 169 11.10 8.12 -5.46
C THR A 169 9.63 8.50 -5.59
N PHE A 170 8.76 8.04 -4.68
CA PHE A 170 7.35 8.44 -4.68
C PHE A 170 7.18 9.96 -4.51
N ALA A 171 7.83 10.56 -3.52
CA ALA A 171 7.77 12.00 -3.27
C ALA A 171 8.33 12.81 -4.45
N MET A 172 9.46 12.36 -5.02
CA MET A 172 10.11 12.98 -6.17
C MET A 172 9.23 12.92 -7.43
N LEU A 173 8.70 11.75 -7.77
CA LEU A 173 7.85 11.57 -8.95
C LEU A 173 6.54 12.35 -8.83
N ALA A 174 5.96 12.41 -7.62
CA ALA A 174 4.71 13.13 -7.38
C ALA A 174 4.87 14.66 -7.42
N THR A 175 6.00 15.21 -6.95
CA THR A 175 6.20 16.66 -6.84
C THR A 175 6.96 17.28 -8.00
N LEU A 176 8.05 16.65 -8.44
CA LEU A 176 8.99 17.24 -9.40
C LEU A 176 8.70 16.82 -10.83
N LEU A 177 8.48 15.53 -11.07
CA LEU A 177 8.35 15.03 -12.45
C LEU A 177 6.96 15.22 -13.05
N LYS A 178 5.93 15.52 -12.23
CA LYS A 178 4.51 15.71 -12.63
C LYS A 178 4.15 14.88 -13.86
N LEU A 179 4.38 13.56 -13.80
CA LEU A 179 4.37 12.69 -14.97
C LEU A 179 3.01 12.70 -15.65
N ARG A 180 2.88 13.53 -16.69
CA ARG A 180 1.69 13.64 -17.56
C ARG A 180 1.82 12.78 -18.81
N ILE A 181 2.82 11.89 -18.85
CA ILE A 181 3.07 11.02 -20.00
C ILE A 181 1.92 10.02 -20.12
N ARG A 182 1.21 10.06 -21.26
CA ARG A 182 0.06 9.20 -21.53
C ARG A 182 0.40 7.71 -21.43
N LEU A 183 1.58 7.32 -21.90
CA LEU A 183 2.06 5.94 -21.83
C LEU A 183 2.24 5.48 -20.38
N LEU A 184 2.86 6.28 -19.52
CA LEU A 184 3.06 5.91 -18.12
C LEU A 184 1.73 5.87 -17.35
N SER A 185 0.81 6.78 -17.64
CA SER A 185 -0.55 6.72 -17.11
C SER A 185 -1.30 5.46 -17.58
N TRP A 186 -1.07 5.01 -18.81
CA TRP A 186 -1.65 3.78 -19.35
C TRP A 186 -1.05 2.53 -18.69
N ILE A 187 0.28 2.46 -18.55
CA ILE A 187 0.96 1.38 -17.82
C ILE A 187 0.49 1.34 -16.36
N GLY A 188 0.33 2.50 -15.72
CA GLY A 188 -0.20 2.61 -14.37
C GLY A 188 -1.67 2.18 -14.23
N LYS A 189 -2.47 2.18 -15.31
CA LYS A 189 -3.84 1.63 -15.28
C LYS A 189 -3.86 0.12 -15.29
N ILE A 190 -2.90 -0.52 -15.97
CA ILE A 190 -2.80 -1.98 -16.01
C ILE A 190 -1.86 -2.56 -14.96
N SER A 191 -1.18 -1.72 -14.16
CA SER A 191 -0.14 -2.16 -13.23
C SER A 191 -0.67 -3.13 -12.18
N TYR A 192 -1.90 -2.92 -11.71
CA TYR A 192 -2.56 -3.84 -10.78
C TYR A 192 -2.77 -5.21 -11.41
N SER A 193 -3.32 -5.25 -12.63
CA SER A 193 -3.51 -6.48 -13.39
C SER A 193 -2.17 -7.17 -13.73
N ILE A 194 -1.12 -6.40 -14.05
CA ILE A 194 0.26 -6.92 -14.23
C ILE A 194 0.73 -7.59 -12.94
N TYR A 195 0.62 -6.90 -11.81
CA TYR A 195 1.02 -7.42 -10.51
C TYR A 195 0.25 -8.69 -10.14
N LEU A 196 -1.04 -8.80 -10.44
CA LEU A 196 -1.81 -10.01 -10.14
C LEU A 196 -1.42 -11.18 -11.06
N LEU A 197 -1.22 -10.92 -12.35
CA LEU A 197 -1.10 -11.96 -13.38
C LEU A 197 0.35 -12.31 -13.74
N HIS A 198 1.36 -11.57 -13.27
CA HIS A 198 2.78 -11.80 -13.64
C HIS A 198 3.25 -13.24 -13.40
N SER A 199 2.77 -13.89 -12.34
CA SER A 199 3.18 -15.26 -12.01
C SER A 199 2.73 -16.26 -13.08
N LEU A 200 1.60 -16.04 -13.77
CA LEU A 200 1.08 -16.99 -14.76
C LEU A 200 2.01 -17.15 -15.97
N PRO A 201 2.39 -16.08 -16.71
CA PRO A 201 3.38 -16.20 -17.78
C PRO A 201 4.74 -16.71 -17.32
N LEU A 202 5.17 -16.34 -16.11
CA LEU A 202 6.44 -16.83 -15.56
C LEU A 202 6.41 -18.35 -15.35
N PHE A 203 5.36 -18.88 -14.72
CA PHE A 203 5.20 -20.32 -14.54
C PHE A 203 5.04 -21.05 -15.87
N LEU A 204 4.29 -20.49 -16.83
CA LEU A 204 4.15 -21.10 -18.15
C LEU A 204 5.48 -21.15 -18.89
N ALA A 205 6.24 -20.05 -18.88
CA ALA A 205 7.57 -20.01 -19.50
C ALA A 205 8.55 -20.98 -18.81
N PHE A 206 8.53 -21.04 -17.48
CA PHE A 206 9.33 -22.00 -16.73
C PHE A 206 8.98 -23.44 -17.09
N TRP A 207 7.68 -23.77 -17.14
CA TRP A 207 7.19 -25.09 -17.54
C TRP A 207 7.60 -25.44 -18.98
N LEU A 208 7.50 -24.51 -19.92
CA LEU A 208 7.96 -24.71 -21.30
C LEU A 208 9.47 -24.94 -21.36
N CYS A 209 10.27 -24.17 -20.62
CA CYS A 209 11.73 -24.35 -20.59
C CYS A 209 12.11 -25.72 -20.04
N GLN A 210 11.42 -26.20 -18.99
CA GLN A 210 11.62 -27.54 -18.47
C GLN A 210 11.20 -28.63 -19.46
N ARG A 211 10.04 -28.46 -20.11
CA ARG A 211 9.48 -29.45 -21.04
C ARG A 211 10.31 -29.61 -22.31
N PHE A 212 10.84 -28.51 -22.83
CA PHE A 212 11.64 -28.49 -24.06
C PHE A 212 13.16 -28.48 -23.79
N HIS A 213 13.58 -28.64 -22.53
CA HIS A 213 14.98 -28.59 -22.10
C HIS A 213 15.73 -27.34 -22.62
N ILE A 214 15.07 -26.18 -22.63
CA ILE A 214 15.67 -24.92 -23.05
C ILE A 214 16.54 -24.42 -21.91
N VAL A 215 17.81 -24.80 -21.92
CA VAL A 215 18.84 -24.42 -20.94
C VAL A 215 19.97 -23.63 -21.62
N GLY A 216 20.64 -22.78 -20.86
CA GLY A 216 21.84 -22.05 -21.31
C GLY A 216 21.59 -20.65 -21.87
N TRP A 217 20.35 -20.15 -21.88
CA TRP A 217 20.10 -18.75 -22.23
C TRP A 217 20.51 -17.82 -21.07
N PRO A 218 20.89 -16.56 -21.38
CA PRO A 218 21.06 -15.54 -20.34
C PRO A 218 19.79 -15.37 -19.51
N LEU A 219 19.93 -15.21 -18.19
CA LEU A 219 18.82 -15.01 -17.25
C LEU A 219 17.86 -13.88 -17.71
N GLY A 220 18.41 -12.82 -18.29
CA GLY A 220 17.62 -11.71 -18.82
C GLY A 220 16.60 -12.13 -19.87
N LEU A 221 16.92 -13.07 -20.75
CA LEU A 221 15.96 -13.56 -21.76
C LEU A 221 14.83 -14.35 -21.11
N TYR A 222 15.13 -15.19 -20.12
CA TYR A 222 14.11 -15.91 -19.35
C TYR A 222 13.16 -14.96 -18.59
N MET A 223 13.61 -13.74 -18.26
CA MET A 223 12.78 -12.71 -17.61
C MET A 223 12.00 -11.85 -18.61
N ILE A 224 12.56 -11.57 -19.80
CA ILE A 224 11.92 -10.74 -20.82
C ILE A 224 10.84 -11.49 -21.59
N VAL A 225 11.10 -12.75 -21.96
CA VAL A 225 10.14 -13.55 -22.75
C VAL A 225 8.75 -13.65 -22.09
N PRO A 226 8.62 -13.86 -20.76
CA PRO A 226 7.33 -13.86 -20.07
C PRO A 226 6.63 -12.51 -20.02
N LEU A 227 7.35 -11.38 -20.17
CA LEU A 227 6.74 -10.05 -20.19
C LEU A 227 5.89 -9.83 -21.45
N VAL A 228 6.29 -10.45 -22.56
CA VAL A 228 5.59 -10.32 -23.86
C VAL A 228 4.13 -10.79 -23.78
N PRO A 229 3.81 -12.00 -23.28
CA PRO A 229 2.43 -12.42 -23.04
C PRO A 229 1.80 -11.78 -21.78
N LEU A 230 2.60 -11.29 -20.83
CA LEU A 230 2.07 -10.63 -19.63
C LEU A 230 1.29 -9.35 -19.95
N ILE A 231 1.80 -8.49 -20.81
CA ILE A 231 1.15 -7.22 -21.16
C ILE A 231 -0.26 -7.44 -21.75
N PRO A 232 -0.47 -8.25 -22.81
CA PRO A 232 -1.81 -8.48 -23.34
C PRO A 232 -2.71 -9.22 -22.34
N LEU A 233 -2.19 -10.18 -21.59
CA LEU A 233 -2.96 -10.88 -20.55
C LEU A 233 -3.46 -9.90 -19.47
N SER A 234 -2.59 -8.98 -19.04
CA SER A 234 -2.93 -7.94 -18.06
C SER A 234 -3.92 -6.93 -18.62
N TRP A 235 -3.81 -6.57 -19.90
CA TRP A 235 -4.78 -5.70 -20.56
C TRP A 235 -6.17 -6.35 -20.65
N VAL A 236 -6.22 -7.64 -20.96
CA VAL A 236 -7.48 -8.41 -20.97
C VAL A 236 -8.07 -8.51 -19.57
N GLY A 237 -7.26 -8.85 -18.56
CA GLY A 237 -7.69 -8.87 -17.15
C GLY A 237 -8.24 -7.53 -16.69
N TYR A 238 -7.54 -6.45 -17.00
CA TYR A 238 -7.99 -5.08 -16.71
C TYR A 238 -9.36 -4.78 -17.35
N ARG A 239 -9.53 -5.09 -18.64
CA ARG A 239 -10.76 -4.76 -19.36
C ARG A 239 -11.96 -5.61 -18.93
N LEU A 240 -11.75 -6.88 -18.61
CA LEU A 240 -12.82 -7.82 -18.29
C LEU A 240 -13.21 -7.83 -16.81
N CYS A 241 -12.26 -7.58 -15.91
CA CYS A 241 -12.50 -7.61 -14.47
C CYS A 241 -12.43 -6.21 -13.87
N GLU A 242 -11.26 -5.56 -13.93
CA GLU A 242 -11.02 -4.32 -13.17
C GLU A 242 -11.93 -3.16 -13.61
N ALA A 243 -11.96 -2.87 -14.92
CA ALA A 243 -12.75 -1.77 -15.48
C ALA A 243 -14.27 -1.86 -15.20
N PRO A 244 -14.95 -3.01 -15.34
CA PRO A 244 -16.37 -3.10 -15.01
C PRO A 244 -16.64 -2.95 -13.50
N PHE A 245 -15.82 -3.55 -12.62
CA PHE A 245 -16.02 -3.40 -11.17
C PHE A 245 -15.79 -1.96 -10.69
N VAL A 246 -14.80 -1.27 -11.25
CA VAL A 246 -14.58 0.16 -10.97
C VAL A 246 -15.78 1.00 -11.41
N LYS A 247 -16.33 0.75 -12.61
CA LYS A 247 -17.54 1.44 -13.08
C LYS A 247 -18.76 1.16 -12.20
N LEU A 248 -18.92 -0.09 -11.74
CA LEU A 248 -19.99 -0.48 -10.83
C LEU A 248 -19.87 0.29 -9.50
N ALA A 249 -18.68 0.32 -8.90
CA ALA A 249 -18.41 1.05 -7.67
C ALA A 249 -18.71 2.56 -7.80
N HIS A 250 -18.29 3.19 -8.90
CA HIS A 250 -18.62 4.59 -9.17
C HIS A 250 -20.12 4.83 -9.30
N THR A 251 -20.85 3.93 -9.94
CA THR A 251 -22.32 4.03 -10.12
C THR A 251 -23.07 3.91 -8.80
N LEU A 252 -22.63 3.03 -7.90
CA LEU A 252 -23.20 2.88 -6.57
C LEU A 252 -22.93 4.11 -5.69
N THR A 253 -21.73 4.68 -5.80
CA THR A 253 -21.31 5.83 -4.99
C THR A 253 -21.93 7.14 -5.46
N SER A 254 -22.09 7.34 -6.79
CA SER A 254 -22.74 8.54 -7.35
C SER A 254 -24.23 8.60 -6.99
N ARG A 255 -24.94 7.46 -7.03
CA ARG A 255 -26.35 7.36 -6.59
C ARG A 255 -26.54 7.72 -5.11
N ARG A 256 -25.57 7.40 -4.25
CA ARG A 256 -25.64 7.73 -2.81
C ARG A 256 -25.37 9.20 -2.56
N GLY A 257 -24.43 9.83 -3.29
CA GLY A 257 -24.21 11.27 -3.27
C GLY A 257 -25.49 12.05 -3.57
N SER A 258 -26.20 11.71 -4.66
CA SER A 258 -27.46 12.37 -5.02
C SER A 258 -28.58 12.21 -4.00
N ARG A 259 -28.67 11.07 -3.28
CA ARG A 259 -29.67 10.87 -2.20
C ARG A 259 -29.34 11.62 -0.91
N VAL A 260 -28.06 11.80 -0.58
CA VAL A 260 -27.63 12.60 0.59
C VAL A 260 -27.90 14.09 0.32
N PHE A 261 -27.66 14.58 -0.89
CA PHE A 261 -28.04 15.96 -1.26
C PHE A 261 -29.56 16.16 -1.29
N ALA A 262 -30.33 15.19 -1.81
CA ALA A 262 -31.80 15.29 -1.84
C ALA A 262 -32.47 15.18 -0.45
N SER A 263 -31.78 14.68 0.58
CA SER A 263 -32.29 14.62 1.96
C SER A 263 -31.80 15.76 2.85
N GLY A 264 -30.74 16.47 2.47
CA GLY A 264 -30.26 17.68 3.15
C GLY A 264 -31.13 18.91 2.88
N ASP A 265 -31.82 18.97 1.74
CA ASP A 265 -32.72 20.07 1.37
C ASP A 265 -34.14 19.90 1.95
N ALA A 266 -34.44 18.78 2.62
CA ALA A 266 -35.74 18.50 3.21
C ALA A 266 -35.84 18.86 4.71
N THR A 267 -34.78 19.38 5.32
CA THR A 267 -34.74 19.78 6.74
C THR A 267 -34.08 21.15 6.95
N SER A 268 -34.34 22.09 6.05
CA SER A 268 -34.10 23.53 6.29
C SER A 268 -35.40 24.21 6.70
#